data_AF-A0A803LXC7-F1
#
_entry.id   AF-A0A803LXC7-F1
#
_cell.length_a   1.000
_cell.length_b   1.000
_cell.length_c   1.000
_cell.angle_alpha   90.00
_cell.angle_beta   90.00
_cell.angle_gamma   90.00
#
_symmetry.space_group_name_H-M   'P 1'
#
loop_
_entity.id
_entity.type
_entity.pdbx_description
1 polymer ?
#
loop_
_entity_poly.entity_id
_entity_poly.type
_entity_poly.pdbx_seq_one_letter_code
_entity_poly.pdbx_strand_id
1 'polypeptide(L)'
;MDSNEAWDAENGIISDSSNEPKIIRTAHSLSSSLLRKKSDVALGLNIKSLLVRRILKNLQDVILGTKICALFVAIPFAIVAKYHNFGRNQADVNILLLFLGALCHALPLFTQHSEDAAGTAFSASSILLLSRVNSIVLLVAYIAYLFFQLKTHRQLFDSEEEPDDNCEDERAIIGFWSAFSWLVGMTVVIALLSEYIVGTIEAASISWGIPISFLSIIMLPIVGNAAEHAGAIIFAYKNKLDISLAVALGSATQISIFVVPLCVIVAWIMHIKMDLSLSVLETGSFVVSVLVIAFTLQDGSSHYMKGGVLLFFYTVIATSLLVLPYKTDNDGKYTTKSTIF
;
A
#
# COMPACT_ATOMS: atom_id res chain seq x y z
N MET A 1 -46.47 -29.67 61.94
CA MET A 1 -47.04 -28.32 62.21
C MET A 1 -45.87 -27.52 62.76
N ASP A 2 -45.01 -27.07 61.86
CA ASP A 2 -45.03 -25.74 61.20
C ASP A 2 -44.10 -24.83 62.04
N SER A 3 -43.16 -24.02 61.54
CA SER A 3 -42.83 -23.50 60.21
C SER A 3 -41.55 -22.63 60.36
N ASN A 4 -40.76 -22.47 59.28
CA ASN A 4 -40.05 -21.27 58.74
C ASN A 4 -39.50 -20.18 59.70
N GLU A 5 -38.38 -19.44 59.53
CA GLU A 5 -37.50 -18.97 58.43
C GLU A 5 -36.36 -18.17 59.15
N ALA A 6 -35.06 -18.30 58.81
CA ALA A 6 -34.21 -17.42 57.98
C ALA A 6 -33.81 -16.01 58.51
N TRP A 7 -32.48 -15.71 58.37
CA TRP A 7 -31.76 -14.42 58.15
C TRP A 7 -30.83 -13.79 59.25
N ASP A 8 -29.53 -13.77 58.89
CA ASP A 8 -28.45 -12.75 58.94
C ASP A 8 -28.05 -11.89 60.18
N ALA A 9 -26.74 -11.91 60.49
CA ALA A 9 -25.86 -10.78 60.88
C ALA A 9 -24.43 -11.35 61.11
N GLU A 10 -23.44 -11.21 60.20
CA GLU A 10 -22.60 -10.03 59.88
C GLU A 10 -21.79 -9.44 61.06
N ASN A 11 -20.47 -9.42 60.88
CA ASN A 11 -19.43 -8.63 61.57
C ASN A 11 -18.92 -9.10 62.95
N GLY A 12 -17.92 -9.98 62.92
CA GLY A 12 -16.98 -10.20 64.02
C GLY A 12 -15.90 -9.11 64.06
N ILE A 13 -16.07 -8.10 64.90
CA ILE A 13 -15.02 -7.15 65.28
C ILE A 13 -14.36 -7.66 66.57
N ILE A 14 -13.09 -8.04 66.50
CA ILE A 14 -12.22 -8.19 67.68
C ILE A 14 -11.32 -6.96 67.71
N SER A 15 -11.48 -6.14 68.74
CA SER A 15 -10.60 -5.03 69.05
C SER A 15 -9.34 -5.54 69.74
N ASP A 16 -8.17 -5.32 69.15
CA ASP A 16 -6.93 -5.27 69.92
C ASP A 16 -6.01 -4.16 69.40
N SER A 17 -5.40 -3.44 70.35
CA SER A 17 -4.71 -2.18 70.14
C SER A 17 -3.23 -2.40 69.79
N SER A 18 -2.82 -2.02 68.58
CA SER A 18 -1.48 -1.49 68.31
C SER A 18 -1.42 -0.96 66.87
N ASN A 19 -1.02 0.30 66.75
CA ASN A 19 -1.18 1.11 65.56
C ASN A 19 0.02 0.93 64.62
N GLU A 20 -0.11 0.06 63.62
CA GLU A 20 0.51 0.22 62.28
C GLU A 20 -0.24 -0.68 61.27
N PRO A 21 -0.91 -0.12 60.25
CA PRO A 21 -1.63 -0.93 59.28
C PRO A 21 -0.64 -1.62 58.33
N LYS A 22 -0.16 -2.82 58.68
CA LYS A 22 0.42 -3.74 57.71
C LYS A 22 -0.69 -4.22 56.78
N ILE A 23 -0.77 -3.62 55.60
CA ILE A 23 -1.60 -4.11 54.50
C ILE A 23 -1.08 -5.50 54.11
N ILE A 24 -1.64 -6.55 54.71
CA ILE A 24 -1.44 -7.93 54.26
C ILE A 24 -2.19 -8.04 52.93
N ARG A 25 -1.49 -7.73 51.83
CA ARG A 25 -1.96 -8.06 50.48
C ARG A 25 -1.97 -9.58 50.38
N THR A 26 -3.12 -10.19 50.65
CA THR A 26 -3.36 -11.61 50.39
C THR A 26 -2.97 -11.92 48.94
N ALA A 27 -2.32 -13.05 48.71
CA ALA A 27 -1.81 -13.46 47.39
C ALA A 27 -2.90 -13.41 46.29
N HIS A 28 -4.16 -13.57 46.68
CA HIS A 28 -5.34 -13.44 45.83
C HIS A 28 -5.52 -12.02 45.24
N SER A 29 -5.22 -10.97 46.01
CA SER A 29 -5.27 -9.57 45.55
C SER A 29 -4.11 -9.20 44.62
N LEU A 30 -2.93 -9.80 44.84
CA LEU A 30 -1.79 -9.64 43.93
C LEU A 30 -2.07 -10.33 42.59
N SER A 31 -2.64 -11.53 42.64
CA SER A 31 -2.96 -12.33 41.44
C SER A 31 -4.01 -11.65 40.55
N SER A 32 -5.06 -11.06 41.14
CA SER A 32 -6.07 -10.32 40.37
C SER A 32 -5.52 -9.03 39.74
N SER A 33 -4.61 -8.32 40.42
CA SER A 33 -3.95 -7.13 39.87
C SER A 33 -2.99 -7.45 38.73
N LEU A 34 -2.27 -8.57 38.81
CA LEU A 34 -1.38 -9.06 37.75
C LEU A 34 -2.17 -9.56 36.54
N LEU A 35 -3.29 -10.26 36.77
CA LEU A 35 -4.19 -10.69 35.70
C LEU A 35 -4.84 -9.50 35.00
N ARG A 36 -5.25 -8.46 35.75
CA ARG A 36 -5.80 -7.23 35.17
C ARG A 36 -4.75 -6.48 34.35
N LYS A 37 -3.53 -6.32 34.87
CA LYS A 37 -2.42 -5.69 34.13
C LYS A 37 -2.01 -6.48 32.88
N LYS A 38 -2.01 -7.83 32.95
CA LYS A 38 -1.74 -8.70 31.80
C LYS A 38 -2.87 -8.65 30.77
N SER A 39 -4.12 -8.53 31.22
CA SER A 39 -5.30 -8.32 30.38
C SER A 39 -5.26 -6.98 29.66
N ASP A 40 -4.98 -5.88 30.36
CA ASP A 40 -4.92 -4.53 29.79
C ASP A 40 -3.76 -4.37 28.79
N VAL A 41 -2.60 -4.98 29.09
CA VAL A 41 -1.46 -5.02 28.15
C VAL A 41 -1.77 -5.91 26.95
N ALA A 42 -2.43 -7.05 27.14
CA ALA A 42 -2.86 -7.91 26.04
C ALA A 42 -3.94 -7.24 25.17
N LEU A 43 -4.87 -6.50 25.77
CA LEU A 43 -5.86 -5.68 25.08
C LEU A 43 -5.17 -4.58 24.27
N GLY A 44 -4.24 -3.84 24.87
CA GLY A 44 -3.47 -2.81 24.16
C GLY A 44 -2.63 -3.36 23.01
N LEU A 45 -2.03 -4.55 23.19
CA LEU A 45 -1.26 -5.22 22.14
C LEU A 45 -2.17 -5.78 21.02
N ASN A 46 -3.35 -6.29 21.37
CA ASN A 46 -4.35 -6.77 20.42
C ASN A 46 -4.96 -5.63 19.60
N ILE A 47 -5.26 -4.48 20.24
CA ILE A 47 -5.76 -3.29 19.56
C ILE A 47 -4.70 -2.72 18.63
N LYS A 48 -3.43 -2.62 19.07
CA LYS A 48 -2.31 -2.20 18.19
C LYS A 48 -2.10 -3.18 17.03
N SER A 49 -2.14 -4.49 17.28
CA SER A 49 -2.02 -5.50 16.20
C SER A 49 -3.16 -5.41 15.21
N LEU A 50 -4.39 -5.15 15.67
CA LEU A 50 -5.57 -4.99 14.82
C LEU A 50 -5.50 -3.72 13.97
N LEU A 51 -5.10 -2.59 14.57
CA LEU A 51 -4.91 -1.33 13.86
C LEU A 51 -3.81 -1.46 12.80
N VAL A 52 -2.66 -2.02 13.17
CA VAL A 52 -1.54 -2.21 12.25
C VAL A 52 -1.95 -3.16 11.12
N ARG A 53 -2.68 -4.24 11.39
CA ARG A 53 -3.25 -5.10 10.32
C ARG A 53 -4.18 -4.35 9.37
N ARG A 54 -5.06 -3.49 9.90
CA ARG A 54 -5.97 -2.67 9.09
C ARG A 54 -5.18 -1.68 8.21
N ILE A 55 -4.16 -1.03 8.78
CA ILE A 55 -3.26 -0.13 8.05
C ILE A 55 -2.53 -0.90 6.93
N LEU A 56 -1.92 -2.06 7.23
CA LEU A 56 -1.18 -2.83 6.22
C LEU A 56 -2.05 -3.30 5.06
N LYS A 57 -3.31 -3.67 5.33
CA LYS A 57 -4.25 -4.06 4.28
C LYS A 57 -4.63 -2.87 3.40
N ASN A 58 -5.02 -1.75 4.00
CA ASN A 58 -5.32 -0.53 3.24
C ASN A 58 -4.08 -0.03 2.48
N LEU A 59 -2.88 -0.24 3.03
CA LEU A 59 -1.63 0.13 2.39
C LEU A 59 -1.39 -0.67 1.10
N GLN A 60 -1.76 -1.95 1.04
CA GLN A 60 -1.63 -2.74 -0.20
C GLN A 60 -2.52 -2.19 -1.32
N ASP A 61 -3.76 -1.84 -0.99
CA ASP A 61 -4.71 -1.25 -1.93
C ASP A 61 -4.17 0.10 -2.46
N VAL A 62 -3.68 0.94 -1.56
CA VAL A 62 -3.07 2.23 -1.92
C VAL A 62 -1.83 2.02 -2.78
N ILE A 63 -0.95 1.11 -2.40
CA ILE A 63 0.26 0.82 -3.15
C ILE A 63 -0.08 0.28 -4.55
N LEU A 64 -1.05 -0.62 -4.66
CA LEU A 64 -1.50 -1.12 -5.97
C LEU A 64 -2.04 0.02 -6.84
N GLY A 65 -2.91 0.85 -6.27
CA GLY A 65 -3.46 2.02 -6.93
C GLY A 65 -2.39 3.00 -7.39
N THR A 66 -1.34 3.15 -6.59
CA THR A 66 -0.15 3.97 -6.89
C THR A 66 0.59 3.44 -8.12
N LYS A 67 0.74 2.11 -8.27
CA LYS A 67 1.30 1.50 -9.49
C LYS A 67 0.41 1.77 -10.70
N ILE A 68 -0.90 1.50 -10.59
CA ILE A 68 -1.85 1.66 -11.70
C ILE A 68 -1.97 3.14 -12.11
N CYS A 69 -2.05 4.05 -11.14
CA CYS A 69 -2.16 5.49 -11.40
C CYS A 69 -0.89 6.04 -12.07
N ALA A 70 0.31 5.70 -11.56
CA ALA A 70 1.57 6.11 -12.18
C ALA A 70 1.66 5.63 -13.65
N LEU A 71 1.19 4.42 -13.90
CA LEU A 71 1.17 3.78 -15.21
C LEU A 71 0.19 4.44 -16.21
N PHE A 72 -0.94 5.00 -15.74
CA PHE A 72 -1.97 5.53 -16.63
C PHE A 72 -2.20 7.04 -16.59
N VAL A 73 -1.60 7.78 -15.66
CA VAL A 73 -1.74 9.25 -15.62
C VAL A 73 -0.55 9.92 -16.31
N ALA A 74 0.66 9.40 -16.12
CA ALA A 74 1.86 9.99 -16.71
C ALA A 74 2.01 9.67 -18.21
N ILE A 75 1.64 8.46 -18.64
CA ILE A 75 1.86 7.98 -20.02
C ILE A 75 0.89 8.65 -21.04
N PRO A 76 -0.39 8.92 -20.75
CA PRO A 76 -1.27 9.60 -21.70
C PRO A 76 -0.88 11.04 -22.02
N PHE A 77 -0.43 11.80 -21.02
CA PHE A 77 -0.01 13.18 -21.22
C PHE A 77 1.37 13.29 -21.90
N ALA A 78 2.26 12.32 -21.64
CA ALA A 78 3.43 12.04 -22.48
C ALA A 78 3.02 11.81 -23.94
N ILE A 79 1.96 11.06 -24.17
CA ILE A 79 1.60 10.65 -25.52
C ILE A 79 0.83 11.71 -26.35
N VAL A 80 0.37 12.80 -25.72
CA VAL A 80 -0.17 13.96 -26.44
C VAL A 80 0.94 14.80 -27.10
N ALA A 81 2.20 14.66 -26.65
CA ALA A 81 3.34 15.26 -27.31
C ALA A 81 3.53 14.67 -28.72
N LYS A 82 3.90 15.53 -29.66
CA LYS A 82 4.07 15.24 -31.10
C LYS A 82 4.90 13.96 -31.32
N TYR A 83 4.63 13.27 -32.43
CA TYR A 83 5.30 12.05 -32.87
C TYR A 83 6.81 12.06 -32.56
N HIS A 84 7.23 11.23 -31.61
CA HIS A 84 8.62 11.14 -31.20
C HIS A 84 9.01 9.68 -30.99
N ASN A 85 10.23 9.35 -31.42
CA ASN A 85 10.88 8.09 -31.12
C ASN A 85 11.66 8.28 -29.82
N PHE A 86 11.37 7.48 -28.80
CA PHE A 86 12.00 7.59 -27.48
C PHE A 86 12.95 6.40 -27.25
N GLY A 87 13.96 6.58 -26.41
CA GLY A 87 14.97 5.58 -26.05
C GLY A 87 14.37 4.43 -25.25
N ARG A 88 14.22 3.26 -25.86
CA ARG A 88 13.51 2.11 -25.27
C ARG A 88 14.22 1.45 -24.09
N ASN A 89 15.54 1.60 -24.01
CA ASN A 89 16.37 0.75 -23.16
C ASN A 89 15.99 0.82 -21.66
N GLN A 90 15.66 2.02 -21.16
CA GLN A 90 15.21 2.19 -19.78
C GLN A 90 13.78 1.68 -19.55
N ALA A 91 12.88 1.92 -20.51
CA ALA A 91 11.49 1.48 -20.41
C ALA A 91 11.42 -0.07 -20.40
N ASP A 92 12.18 -0.73 -21.27
CA ASP A 92 12.18 -2.19 -21.40
C ASP A 92 12.60 -2.90 -20.10
N VAL A 93 13.66 -2.41 -19.44
CA VAL A 93 14.13 -2.98 -18.17
C VAL A 93 13.07 -2.82 -17.08
N ASN A 94 12.45 -1.64 -16.97
CA ASN A 94 11.40 -1.41 -15.97
C ASN A 94 10.13 -2.23 -16.25
N ILE A 95 9.73 -2.37 -17.51
CA ILE A 95 8.58 -3.21 -17.91
C ILE A 95 8.84 -4.68 -17.56
N LEU A 96 10.05 -5.19 -17.80
CA LEU A 96 10.40 -6.57 -17.45
C LEU A 96 10.35 -6.80 -15.93
N LEU A 97 10.82 -5.84 -15.14
CA LEU A 97 10.73 -5.88 -13.68
C LEU A 97 9.29 -5.76 -13.18
N LEU A 98 8.45 -4.97 -13.85
CA LEU A 98 7.01 -4.90 -13.56
C LEU A 98 6.31 -6.21 -13.87
N PHE A 99 6.68 -6.92 -14.95
CA PHE A 99 6.19 -8.27 -15.22
C PHE A 99 6.60 -9.26 -14.13
N LEU A 100 7.85 -9.19 -13.65
CA LEU A 100 8.29 -10.01 -12.51
C LEU A 100 7.46 -9.70 -11.26
N GLY A 101 7.22 -8.42 -10.96
CA GLY A 101 6.34 -7.98 -9.89
C GLY A 101 4.91 -8.54 -10.05
N ALA A 102 4.33 -8.39 -11.23
CA ALA A 102 3.00 -8.90 -11.56
C ALA A 102 2.89 -10.41 -11.38
N LEU A 103 3.88 -11.18 -11.81
CA LEU A 103 3.93 -12.62 -11.61
C LEU A 103 3.99 -12.99 -10.12
N CYS A 104 4.87 -12.34 -9.35
CA CYS A 104 5.01 -12.60 -7.91
C CYS A 104 3.75 -12.25 -7.09
N HIS A 105 2.95 -11.29 -7.55
CA HIS A 105 1.64 -10.94 -7.00
C HIS A 105 0.53 -11.91 -7.45
N ALA A 106 0.55 -12.35 -8.71
CA ALA A 106 -0.48 -13.22 -9.28
C ALA A 106 -0.38 -14.67 -8.76
N LEU A 107 0.81 -15.20 -8.55
CA LEU A 107 1.00 -16.60 -8.15
C LEU A 107 0.31 -16.95 -6.81
N PRO A 108 0.47 -16.18 -5.71
CA PRO A 108 -0.27 -16.44 -4.46
C PRO A 108 -1.80 -16.45 -4.63
N LEU A 109 -2.33 -15.57 -5.49
CA LEU A 109 -3.77 -15.52 -5.78
C LEU A 109 -4.23 -16.75 -6.56
N PHE A 110 -3.47 -17.16 -7.58
CA PHE A 110 -3.81 -18.32 -8.41
C PHE A 110 -3.73 -19.62 -7.61
N THR A 111 -2.76 -19.76 -6.71
CA THR A 111 -2.69 -20.90 -5.80
C THR A 111 -3.92 -20.97 -4.89
N GLN A 112 -4.35 -19.84 -4.34
CA GLN A 112 -5.57 -19.77 -3.51
C GLN A 112 -6.83 -20.24 -4.26
N HIS A 113 -7.01 -19.80 -5.51
CA HIS A 113 -8.18 -20.20 -6.32
C HIS A 113 -8.11 -21.65 -6.81
N SER A 114 -6.90 -22.14 -7.07
CA SER A 114 -6.69 -23.53 -7.49
C SER A 114 -7.03 -24.51 -6.36
N GLU A 115 -6.81 -24.10 -5.10
CA GLU A 115 -7.16 -24.86 -3.90
C GLU A 115 -8.67 -24.98 -3.71
N ASP A 116 -9.40 -23.86 -3.83
CA ASP A 116 -10.86 -23.83 -3.73
C ASP A 116 -11.51 -24.81 -4.73
N ALA A 117 -10.90 -25.00 -5.90
CA ALA A 117 -11.35 -25.93 -6.92
C ALA A 117 -10.92 -27.40 -6.69
N ALA A 118 -9.75 -27.64 -6.09
CA ALA A 118 -9.17 -28.98 -5.92
C ALA A 118 -9.57 -29.68 -4.60
N GLY A 119 -10.14 -28.96 -3.63
CA GLY A 119 -10.57 -29.51 -2.34
C GLY A 119 -9.42 -30.03 -1.45
N THR A 120 -8.17 -29.76 -1.82
CA THR A 120 -6.97 -30.09 -1.05
C THR A 120 -6.58 -28.87 -0.20
N ALA A 121 -6.57 -29.04 1.13
CA ALA A 121 -6.27 -27.96 2.05
C ALA A 121 -4.77 -27.62 2.01
N PHE A 122 -4.34 -26.80 1.06
CA PHE A 122 -3.15 -25.99 1.30
C PHE A 122 -3.52 -25.00 2.41
N SER A 123 -2.76 -25.01 3.48
CA SER A 123 -3.04 -24.15 4.63
C SER A 123 -2.73 -22.69 4.26
N ALA A 124 -3.49 -21.72 4.79
CA ALA A 124 -3.19 -20.28 4.67
C ALA A 124 -1.73 -19.93 5.06
N SER A 125 -1.06 -20.79 5.83
CA SER A 125 0.39 -20.71 6.09
C SER A 125 1.26 -20.84 4.84
N SER A 126 0.85 -21.63 3.87
CA SER A 126 1.58 -21.89 2.63
C SER A 126 1.51 -20.71 1.67
N ILE A 127 0.34 -20.06 1.52
CA ILE A 127 0.19 -18.81 0.75
C ILE A 127 1.06 -17.69 1.35
N LEU A 128 1.09 -17.60 2.68
CA LEU A 128 1.93 -16.66 3.40
C LEU A 128 3.42 -16.95 3.21
N LEU A 129 3.82 -18.22 3.23
CA LEU A 129 5.20 -18.64 2.95
C LEU A 129 5.60 -18.30 1.51
N LEU A 130 4.74 -18.62 0.54
CA LEU A 130 4.95 -18.28 -0.87
C LEU A 130 5.12 -16.76 -1.06
N SER A 131 4.27 -15.96 -0.40
CA SER A 131 4.34 -14.50 -0.45
C SER A 131 5.64 -13.95 0.14
N ARG A 132 6.15 -14.56 1.22
CA ARG A 132 7.45 -14.18 1.81
C ARG A 132 8.62 -14.53 0.89
N VAL A 133 8.60 -15.73 0.30
CA VAL A 133 9.63 -16.16 -0.66
C VAL A 133 9.64 -15.24 -1.87
N ASN A 134 8.47 -14.96 -2.45
CA ASN A 134 8.33 -14.01 -3.55
C ASN A 134 8.83 -12.61 -3.17
N SER A 135 8.55 -12.15 -1.96
CA SER A 135 9.05 -10.85 -1.48
C SER A 135 10.58 -10.80 -1.40
N ILE A 136 11.22 -11.87 -0.92
CA ILE A 136 12.70 -11.95 -0.90
C ILE A 136 13.26 -11.91 -2.33
N VAL A 137 12.66 -12.66 -3.26
CA VAL A 137 13.08 -12.67 -4.67
C VAL A 137 12.97 -11.27 -5.29
N LEU A 138 11.87 -10.56 -5.04
CA LEU A 138 11.67 -9.20 -5.54
C LEU A 138 12.69 -8.21 -4.96
N LEU A 139 13.01 -8.31 -3.67
CA LEU A 139 14.04 -7.45 -3.04
C LEU A 139 15.43 -7.73 -3.60
N VAL A 140 15.79 -9.00 -3.83
CA VAL A 140 17.05 -9.36 -4.48
C VAL A 140 17.10 -8.82 -5.91
N ALA A 141 16.00 -8.94 -6.66
CA ALA A 141 15.88 -8.37 -8.00
C ALA A 141 16.02 -6.83 -7.98
N TYR A 142 15.48 -6.15 -6.97
CA TYR A 142 15.66 -4.70 -6.81
C TYR A 142 17.11 -4.31 -6.52
N ILE A 143 17.82 -5.05 -5.67
CA ILE A 143 19.26 -4.80 -5.42
C ILE A 143 20.07 -5.00 -6.70
N ALA A 144 19.78 -6.07 -7.46
CA ALA A 144 20.41 -6.30 -8.76
C ALA A 144 20.08 -5.18 -9.75
N TYR A 145 18.84 -4.68 -9.76
CA TYR A 145 18.40 -3.54 -10.55
C TYR A 145 19.14 -2.25 -10.16
N LEU A 146 19.28 -1.94 -8.86
CA LEU A 146 20.05 -0.77 -8.41
C LEU A 146 21.52 -0.87 -8.83
N PHE A 147 22.12 -2.06 -8.74
CA PHE A 147 23.49 -2.27 -9.24
C PHE A 147 23.58 -2.07 -10.75
N PHE A 148 22.57 -2.53 -11.49
CA PHE A 148 22.46 -2.33 -12.93
C PHE A 148 22.35 -0.85 -13.29
N GLN A 149 21.43 -0.14 -12.63
CA GLN A 149 21.12 1.27 -12.85
C GLN A 149 22.27 2.20 -12.46
N LEU A 150 22.88 1.99 -11.29
CA LEU A 150 23.86 2.93 -10.73
C LEU A 150 25.29 2.67 -11.20
N LYS A 151 25.61 1.43 -11.62
CA LYS A 151 27.00 1.03 -11.90
C LYS A 151 27.22 0.49 -13.30
N THR A 152 26.54 -0.59 -13.69
CA THR A 152 26.92 -1.28 -14.94
C THR A 152 26.36 -0.62 -16.19
N HIS A 153 25.15 -0.05 -16.12
CA HIS A 153 24.44 0.51 -17.27
C HIS A 153 23.91 1.92 -16.97
N ARG A 154 24.66 2.73 -16.22
CA ARG A 154 24.27 4.11 -15.89
C ARG A 154 23.92 4.93 -17.13
N GLN A 155 24.62 4.70 -18.24
CA GLN A 155 24.36 5.32 -19.55
C GLN A 155 22.97 5.06 -20.11
N LEU A 156 22.26 4.02 -19.67
CA LEU A 156 20.88 3.76 -20.07
C LEU A 156 19.86 4.60 -19.29
N PHE A 157 20.27 5.22 -18.18
CA PHE A 157 19.41 5.96 -17.25
C PHE A 157 19.80 7.44 -17.11
N ASP A 158 21.03 7.81 -17.50
CA ASP A 158 21.44 9.20 -17.69
C ASP A 158 20.70 9.72 -18.95
N SER A 159 19.74 10.63 -18.76
CA SER A 159 19.08 11.30 -19.87
C SER A 159 20.11 12.20 -20.56
N GLU A 160 20.22 12.17 -21.89
CA GLU A 160 21.00 13.19 -22.61
C GLU A 160 20.32 14.55 -22.38
N GLU A 161 20.84 15.31 -21.43
CA GLU A 161 20.54 16.73 -21.31
C GLU A 161 21.14 17.41 -22.54
N GLU A 162 20.35 17.54 -23.61
CA GLU A 162 20.60 18.60 -24.58
C GLU A 162 20.62 19.92 -23.78
N PRO A 163 21.73 20.69 -23.81
CA PRO A 163 21.83 21.93 -23.08
C PRO A 163 20.79 22.88 -23.68
N ASP A 164 19.68 23.03 -22.98
CA ASP A 164 18.69 24.05 -23.30
C ASP A 164 19.30 25.39 -22.88
N ASP A 165 19.83 26.12 -23.85
CA ASP A 165 20.52 27.42 -23.73
C ASP A 165 19.63 28.53 -23.13
N ASN A 166 18.38 28.20 -22.74
CA ASN A 166 17.39 29.07 -22.10
C ASN A 166 17.04 28.70 -20.64
N CYS A 167 17.69 27.70 -20.05
CA CYS A 167 17.51 27.38 -18.63
C CYS A 167 18.60 28.06 -17.79
N GLU A 168 18.41 29.36 -17.51
CA GLU A 168 19.19 30.04 -16.47
C GLU A 168 19.02 29.29 -15.12
N ASP A 169 20.15 28.74 -14.65
CA ASP A 169 20.44 28.31 -13.28
C ASP A 169 19.66 27.13 -12.65
N GLU A 170 20.00 25.89 -13.03
CA GLU A 170 19.86 24.73 -12.12
C GLU A 170 21.02 24.66 -11.09
N ARG A 171 21.31 25.77 -10.41
CA ARG A 171 22.24 25.74 -9.27
C ARG A 171 21.48 25.17 -8.08
N ALA A 172 22.06 24.18 -7.39
CA ALA A 172 21.51 23.68 -6.14
C ALA A 172 21.44 24.82 -5.11
N ILE A 173 20.26 25.45 -4.98
CA ILE A 173 20.03 26.62 -4.11
C ILE A 173 20.06 26.22 -2.63
N ILE A 174 19.99 24.92 -2.32
CA ILE A 174 19.83 24.39 -0.96
C ILE A 174 21.11 23.66 -0.54
N GLY A 175 21.79 24.18 0.49
CA GLY A 175 22.94 23.51 1.10
C GLY A 175 22.58 22.18 1.78
N PHE A 176 23.53 21.25 1.85
CA PHE A 176 23.32 19.87 2.36
C PHE A 176 22.54 19.80 3.69
N TRP A 177 22.92 20.59 4.69
CA TRP A 177 22.26 20.60 6.00
C TRP A 177 20.84 21.15 5.97
N SER A 178 20.57 22.11 5.08
CA SER A 178 19.22 22.63 4.86
C SER A 178 18.35 21.59 4.16
N ALA A 179 18.90 20.92 3.13
CA ALA A 179 18.20 19.83 2.43
C ALA A 179 17.88 18.67 3.36
N PHE A 180 18.84 18.25 4.19
CA PHE A 180 18.62 17.20 5.20
C PHE A 180 17.55 17.59 6.22
N SER A 181 17.58 18.83 6.72
CA SER A 181 16.58 19.33 7.67
C SER A 181 15.18 19.36 7.05
N TRP A 182 15.06 19.82 5.80
CA TRP A 182 13.79 19.79 5.06
C TRP A 182 13.30 18.38 4.81
N LEU A 183 14.19 17.45 4.44
CA LEU A 183 13.84 16.05 4.24
C LEU A 183 13.24 15.44 5.51
N VAL A 184 13.91 15.60 6.65
CA VAL A 184 13.41 15.07 7.93
C VAL A 184 12.11 15.77 8.33
N GLY A 185 12.05 17.09 8.25
CA GLY A 185 10.87 17.88 8.61
C GLY A 185 9.62 17.50 7.82
N MET A 186 9.73 17.45 6.48
CA MET A 186 8.62 17.05 5.62
C MET A 186 8.23 15.59 5.81
N THR A 187 9.20 14.70 6.07
CA THR A 187 8.92 13.29 6.38
C THR A 187 8.06 13.16 7.64
N VAL A 188 8.37 13.91 8.71
CA VAL A 188 7.57 13.92 9.95
C VAL A 188 6.17 14.47 9.69
N VAL A 189 6.05 15.57 8.94
CA VAL A 189 4.76 16.15 8.57
C VAL A 189 3.92 15.14 7.78
N ILE A 190 4.47 14.51 6.74
CA ILE A 190 3.78 13.49 5.95
C ILE A 190 3.37 12.30 6.81
N ALA A 191 4.21 11.85 7.75
CA ALA A 191 3.86 10.76 8.66
C ALA A 191 2.64 11.11 9.55
N LEU A 192 2.59 12.33 10.08
CA LEU A 192 1.44 12.81 10.86
C LEU A 192 0.17 12.90 10.00
N LEU A 193 0.24 13.50 8.80
CA LEU A 193 -0.91 13.57 7.89
C LEU A 193 -1.37 12.18 7.43
N SER A 194 -0.45 11.24 7.22
CA SER A 194 -0.77 9.86 6.85
C SER A 194 -1.61 9.14 7.91
N GLU A 195 -1.31 9.33 9.19
CA GLU A 195 -2.11 8.76 10.28
C GLU A 195 -3.55 9.30 10.26
N TYR A 196 -3.73 10.60 10.05
CA TYR A 196 -5.06 11.20 9.91
C TYR A 196 -5.82 10.69 8.68
N ILE A 197 -5.13 10.55 7.53
CA ILE A 197 -5.75 10.01 6.31
C ILE A 197 -6.22 8.58 6.55
N VAL A 198 -5.36 7.70 7.05
CA VAL A 198 -5.74 6.28 7.25
C VAL A 198 -6.87 6.14 8.27
N GLY A 199 -6.90 6.99 9.31
CA GLY A 199 -7.98 7.02 10.29
C GLY A 199 -9.32 7.53 9.74
N THR A 200 -9.33 8.33 8.67
CA THR A 200 -10.54 8.96 8.12
C THR A 200 -11.11 8.25 6.89
N ILE A 201 -10.34 7.38 6.22
CA ILE A 201 -10.80 6.66 5.00
C ILE A 201 -12.12 5.89 5.24
N GLU A 202 -12.25 5.19 6.37
CA GLU A 202 -13.44 4.39 6.66
C GLU A 202 -14.67 5.28 6.91
N ALA A 203 -14.50 6.38 7.65
CA ALA A 203 -15.56 7.36 7.88
C ALA A 203 -15.97 8.09 6.59
N ALA A 204 -15.00 8.45 5.74
CA ALA A 204 -15.25 9.04 4.42
C ALA A 204 -16.02 8.08 3.51
N SER A 205 -15.64 6.80 3.50
CA SER A 205 -16.32 5.75 2.74
C SER A 205 -17.80 5.61 3.13
N ILE A 206 -18.11 5.62 4.43
CA ILE A 206 -19.50 5.60 4.95
C ILE A 206 -20.24 6.89 4.54
N SER A 207 -19.64 8.05 4.77
CA SER A 207 -20.29 9.33 4.55
C SER A 207 -20.56 9.64 3.08
N TRP A 208 -19.66 9.24 2.17
CA TRP A 208 -19.81 9.46 0.73
C TRP A 208 -20.54 8.31 0.03
N GLY A 209 -20.67 7.15 0.69
CA GLY A 209 -21.25 5.96 0.10
C GLY A 209 -20.41 5.37 -1.03
N ILE A 210 -19.09 5.57 -0.99
CA ILE A 210 -18.13 5.11 -2.00
C ILE A 210 -17.26 3.99 -1.39
N PRO A 211 -16.94 2.90 -2.11
CA PRO A 211 -16.14 1.79 -1.57
C PRO A 211 -14.75 2.21 -1.08
N ILE A 212 -14.28 1.59 0.01
CA ILE A 212 -12.91 1.79 0.54
C ILE A 212 -11.86 1.48 -0.53
N SER A 213 -12.07 0.43 -1.32
CA SER A 213 -11.17 0.07 -2.43
C SER A 213 -11.06 1.18 -3.48
N PHE A 214 -12.16 1.86 -3.83
CA PHE A 214 -12.10 3.00 -4.76
C PHE A 214 -11.33 4.19 -4.17
N LEU A 215 -11.59 4.53 -2.91
CA LEU A 215 -10.87 5.61 -2.23
C LEU A 215 -9.37 5.32 -2.12
N SER A 216 -9.01 4.09 -1.76
CA SER A 216 -7.61 3.67 -1.59
C SER A 216 -6.87 3.45 -2.91
N ILE A 217 -7.49 2.84 -3.93
CA ILE A 217 -6.82 2.46 -5.18
C ILE A 217 -6.84 3.59 -6.22
N ILE A 218 -7.90 4.41 -6.25
CA ILE A 218 -8.05 5.47 -7.26
C ILE A 218 -7.76 6.84 -6.66
N MET A 219 -8.50 7.23 -5.62
CA MET A 219 -8.49 8.61 -5.15
C MET A 219 -7.18 8.98 -4.43
N LEU A 220 -6.74 8.16 -3.49
CA LEU A 220 -5.55 8.47 -2.69
C LEU A 220 -4.26 8.53 -3.52
N PRO A 221 -4.02 7.63 -4.50
CA PRO A 221 -2.82 7.69 -5.33
C PRO A 221 -2.79 8.88 -6.30
N ILE A 222 -3.95 9.32 -6.80
CA ILE A 222 -4.02 10.53 -7.64
C ILE A 222 -3.50 11.73 -6.85
N VAL A 223 -3.97 11.90 -5.60
CA VAL A 223 -3.60 13.03 -4.75
C VAL A 223 -2.18 12.87 -4.20
N GLY A 224 -1.84 11.68 -3.71
CA GLY A 224 -0.55 11.37 -3.09
C GLY A 224 0.64 11.49 -4.06
N ASN A 225 0.41 11.17 -5.33
CA ASN A 225 1.44 11.26 -6.37
C ASN A 225 1.23 12.45 -7.32
N ALA A 226 0.36 13.40 -6.98
CA ALA A 226 0.02 14.52 -7.87
C ALA A 226 1.24 15.32 -8.31
N ALA A 227 2.20 15.56 -7.40
CA ALA A 227 3.42 16.28 -7.72
C ALA A 227 4.31 15.52 -8.71
N GLU A 228 4.44 14.21 -8.56
CA GLU A 228 5.20 13.34 -9.46
C GLU A 228 4.54 13.27 -10.84
N HIS A 229 3.21 13.09 -10.89
CA HIS A 229 2.45 13.13 -12.13
C HIS A 229 2.57 14.48 -12.82
N ALA A 230 2.46 15.59 -12.08
CA ALA A 230 2.63 16.93 -12.64
C ALA A 230 4.03 17.11 -13.25
N GLY A 231 5.08 16.65 -12.56
CA GLY A 231 6.45 16.66 -13.09
C GLY A 231 6.57 15.86 -14.40
N ALA A 232 6.05 14.64 -14.44
CA ALA A 232 6.03 13.82 -15.64
C ALA A 232 5.30 14.51 -16.81
N ILE A 233 4.13 15.11 -16.54
CA ILE A 233 3.34 15.86 -17.54
C ILE A 233 4.13 17.08 -18.07
N ILE A 234 4.86 17.79 -17.21
CA ILE A 234 5.68 18.94 -17.63
C ILE A 234 6.83 18.48 -18.53
N PHE A 235 7.54 17.40 -18.17
CA PHE A 235 8.63 16.86 -19.00
C PHE A 235 8.12 16.34 -20.34
N ALA A 236 6.97 15.68 -20.34
CA ALA A 236 6.23 15.30 -21.54
C ALA A 236 5.93 16.50 -22.45
N TYR A 237 5.39 17.58 -21.89
CA TYR A 237 5.09 18.80 -22.63
C TYR A 237 6.33 19.47 -23.22
N LYS A 238 7.48 19.36 -22.53
CA LYS A 238 8.80 19.79 -23.03
C LYS A 238 9.42 18.82 -24.06
N ASN A 239 8.66 17.87 -24.59
CA ASN A 239 9.11 16.81 -25.50
C ASN A 239 10.23 15.90 -24.93
N LYS A 240 10.39 15.85 -23.60
CA LYS A 240 11.35 14.96 -22.92
C LYS A 240 10.63 13.68 -22.47
N LEU A 241 10.16 12.89 -23.43
CA LEU A 241 9.33 11.71 -23.16
C LEU A 241 10.08 10.61 -22.43
N ASP A 242 11.37 10.43 -22.71
CA ASP A 242 12.21 9.48 -21.99
C ASP A 242 12.22 9.76 -20.48
N ILE A 243 12.34 11.03 -20.09
CA ILE A 243 12.30 11.47 -18.69
C ILE A 243 10.91 11.23 -18.08
N SER A 244 9.84 11.56 -18.81
CA SER A 244 8.48 11.32 -18.33
C SER A 244 8.19 9.83 -18.11
N LEU A 245 8.63 8.96 -19.03
CA LEU A 245 8.47 7.51 -18.91
C LEU A 245 9.36 6.94 -17.81
N ALA A 246 10.57 7.45 -17.64
CA ALA A 246 11.48 7.09 -16.57
C ALA A 246 10.89 7.36 -15.18
N VAL A 247 10.30 8.55 -14.98
CA VAL A 247 9.63 8.92 -13.73
C VAL A 247 8.47 7.94 -13.46
N ALA A 248 7.58 7.74 -14.43
CA ALA A 248 6.39 6.91 -14.27
C ALA A 248 6.69 5.41 -14.06
N LEU A 249 7.48 4.82 -14.95
CA LEU A 249 7.83 3.39 -14.90
C LEU A 249 8.78 3.09 -13.74
N GLY A 250 9.73 3.98 -13.46
CA GLY A 250 10.67 3.84 -12.35
C GLY A 250 9.95 3.82 -11.01
N SER A 251 9.02 4.75 -10.79
CA SER A 251 8.17 4.80 -9.60
C SER A 251 7.33 3.54 -9.44
N ALA A 252 6.59 3.14 -10.48
CA ALA A 252 5.79 1.91 -10.46
C ALA A 252 6.64 0.66 -10.17
N THR A 253 7.84 0.59 -10.77
CA THR A 253 8.80 -0.50 -10.56
C THR A 253 9.27 -0.52 -9.11
N GLN A 254 9.80 0.60 -8.59
CA GLN A 254 10.25 0.73 -7.21
C GLN A 254 9.14 0.34 -6.23
N ILE A 255 7.93 0.82 -6.44
CA ILE A 255 6.80 0.49 -5.61
C ILE A 255 6.50 -1.02 -5.66
N SER A 256 6.58 -1.64 -6.83
CA SER A 256 6.25 -3.05 -7.01
C SER A 256 7.30 -4.04 -6.52
N ILE A 257 8.58 -3.79 -6.78
CA ILE A 257 9.65 -4.76 -6.48
C ILE A 257 10.42 -4.43 -5.20
N PHE A 258 10.24 -3.22 -4.64
CA PHE A 258 10.87 -2.81 -3.39
C PHE A 258 9.87 -2.49 -2.28
N VAL A 259 8.96 -1.54 -2.48
CA VAL A 259 8.10 -1.04 -1.38
C VAL A 259 7.16 -2.13 -0.87
N VAL A 260 6.35 -2.78 -1.72
CA VAL A 260 5.43 -3.85 -1.26
C VAL A 260 6.19 -5.02 -0.61
N PRO A 261 7.23 -5.59 -1.26
CA PRO A 261 7.98 -6.70 -0.66
C PRO A 261 8.60 -6.32 0.67
N LEU A 262 9.14 -5.10 0.80
CA LEU A 262 9.68 -4.61 2.06
C LEU A 262 8.59 -4.55 3.14
N CYS A 263 7.39 -4.07 2.82
CA CYS A 263 6.25 -4.08 3.75
C CYS A 263 5.91 -5.50 4.23
N VAL A 264 5.95 -6.51 3.34
CA VAL A 264 5.72 -7.91 3.71
C VAL A 264 6.79 -8.44 4.68
N ILE A 265 8.06 -8.10 4.45
CA ILE A 265 9.16 -8.49 5.35
C ILE A 265 9.05 -7.78 6.71
N VAL A 266 8.75 -6.48 6.72
CA VAL A 266 8.52 -5.73 7.97
C VAL A 266 7.33 -6.31 8.74
N ALA A 267 6.23 -6.62 8.05
CA ALA A 267 5.07 -7.28 8.65
C ALA A 267 5.45 -8.64 9.26
N TRP A 268 6.31 -9.40 8.58
CA TRP A 268 6.80 -10.69 9.05
C TRP A 268 7.62 -10.55 10.34
N ILE A 269 8.52 -9.55 10.42
CA ILE A 269 9.30 -9.24 11.63
C ILE A 269 8.36 -8.83 12.78
N MET A 270 7.28 -8.11 12.49
CA MET A 270 6.27 -7.72 13.47
C MET A 270 5.27 -8.84 13.83
N HIS A 271 5.47 -10.07 13.34
CA HIS A 271 4.55 -11.21 13.50
C HIS A 271 3.13 -10.97 12.97
N ILE A 272 3.00 -10.09 11.99
CA ILE A 272 1.73 -9.81 11.29
C ILE A 272 1.68 -10.63 10.01
N LYS A 273 0.54 -11.29 9.79
CA LYS A 273 0.29 -12.07 8.58
C LYS A 273 -0.13 -11.08 7.48
N MET A 274 0.82 -10.67 6.66
CA MET A 274 0.62 -9.93 5.41
C MET A 274 1.16 -10.81 4.28
N ASP A 275 0.32 -11.15 3.33
CA ASP A 275 0.66 -11.90 2.13
C ASP A 275 0.57 -10.98 0.90
N LEU A 276 1.02 -11.45 -0.26
CA LEU A 276 0.99 -10.67 -1.51
C LEU A 276 -0.33 -10.85 -2.29
N SER A 277 -1.27 -11.64 -1.77
CA SER A 277 -2.53 -11.94 -2.46
C SER A 277 -3.48 -10.75 -2.33
N LEU A 278 -3.62 -10.03 -3.44
CA LEU A 278 -4.59 -8.96 -3.58
C LEU A 278 -5.91 -9.55 -4.07
N SER A 279 -6.99 -8.77 -4.10
CA SER A 279 -8.25 -9.27 -4.67
C SER A 279 -8.08 -9.65 -6.15
N VAL A 280 -9.00 -10.45 -6.68
CA VAL A 280 -8.95 -10.89 -8.09
C VAL A 280 -8.99 -9.70 -9.04
N LEU A 281 -9.83 -8.70 -8.75
CA LEU A 281 -9.93 -7.50 -9.56
C LEU A 281 -8.68 -6.64 -9.46
N GLU A 282 -8.09 -6.51 -8.27
CA GLU A 282 -6.85 -5.78 -8.02
C GLU A 282 -5.66 -6.42 -8.76
N THR A 283 -5.46 -7.72 -8.60
CA THR A 283 -4.37 -8.45 -9.27
C THR A 283 -4.57 -8.48 -10.78
N GLY A 284 -5.79 -8.76 -11.23
CA GLY A 284 -6.14 -8.82 -12.64
C GLY A 284 -5.95 -7.48 -13.34
N SER A 285 -6.43 -6.39 -12.73
CA SER A 285 -6.21 -5.04 -13.26
C SER A 285 -4.73 -4.69 -13.30
N PHE A 286 -3.93 -4.99 -12.28
CA PHE A 286 -2.48 -4.75 -12.31
C PHE A 286 -1.76 -5.52 -13.43
N VAL A 287 -2.02 -6.82 -13.59
CA VAL A 287 -1.42 -7.64 -14.66
C VAL A 287 -1.79 -7.10 -16.04
N VAL A 288 -3.07 -6.80 -16.27
CA VAL A 288 -3.54 -6.22 -17.54
C VAL A 288 -2.91 -4.85 -17.78
N SER A 289 -2.73 -4.03 -16.75
CA SER A 289 -2.10 -2.72 -16.84
C SER A 289 -0.65 -2.81 -17.33
N VAL A 290 0.14 -3.71 -16.73
CA VAL A 290 1.52 -3.96 -17.14
C VAL A 290 1.57 -4.44 -18.59
N LEU A 291 0.66 -5.34 -18.97
CA LEU A 291 0.59 -5.87 -20.33
C LEU A 291 0.25 -4.79 -21.38
N VAL A 292 -0.78 -3.98 -21.12
CA VAL A 292 -1.19 -2.89 -22.02
C VAL A 292 -0.06 -1.88 -22.22
N ILE A 293 0.67 -1.56 -21.15
CA ILE A 293 1.79 -0.61 -21.22
C ILE A 293 2.98 -1.20 -21.95
N ALA A 294 3.30 -2.48 -21.73
CA ALA A 294 4.31 -3.19 -22.50
C ALA A 294 4.03 -3.10 -24.00
N PHE A 295 2.80 -3.40 -24.43
CA PHE A 295 2.41 -3.30 -25.84
C PHE A 295 2.40 -1.86 -26.36
N THR A 296 1.99 -0.89 -25.54
CA THR A 296 1.94 0.52 -25.94
C THR A 296 3.34 1.06 -26.23
N LEU A 297 4.32 0.68 -25.42
CA LEU A 297 5.71 1.14 -25.50
C LEU A 297 6.58 0.31 -26.45
N GLN A 298 6.14 -0.89 -26.86
CA GLN A 298 6.89 -1.82 -27.71
C GLN A 298 7.38 -1.19 -29.02
N ASP A 299 6.56 -0.34 -29.65
CA ASP A 299 6.90 0.28 -30.93
C ASP A 299 7.76 1.55 -30.78
N GLY A 300 8.12 1.98 -29.56
CA GLY A 300 8.96 3.16 -29.32
C GLY A 300 8.40 4.48 -29.87
N SER A 301 7.17 4.46 -30.36
CA SER A 301 6.48 5.59 -30.96
C SER A 301 5.31 6.02 -30.09
N SER A 302 5.21 7.33 -29.94
CA SER A 302 4.19 8.00 -29.14
C SER A 302 3.21 8.75 -30.05
N HIS A 303 1.91 8.49 -29.91
CA HIS A 303 0.86 9.24 -30.61
C HIS A 303 -0.43 9.33 -29.78
N TYR A 304 -1.12 10.47 -29.82
CA TYR A 304 -2.26 10.79 -28.95
C TYR A 304 -3.27 9.66 -28.73
N MET A 305 -3.55 8.83 -29.75
CA MET A 305 -4.46 7.69 -29.63
C MET A 305 -3.99 6.62 -28.62
N LYS A 306 -2.69 6.31 -28.55
CA LYS A 306 -2.13 5.41 -27.52
C LYS A 306 -2.39 5.97 -26.13
N GLY A 307 -2.19 7.28 -25.95
CA GLY A 307 -2.44 7.96 -24.68
C GLY A 307 -3.91 7.97 -24.30
N GLY A 308 -4.79 8.30 -25.24
CA GLY A 308 -6.24 8.28 -25.02
C GLY A 308 -6.75 6.88 -24.62
N VAL A 309 -6.25 5.83 -25.28
CA VAL A 309 -6.59 4.43 -24.93
C VAL A 309 -6.17 4.10 -23.50
N LEU A 310 -4.98 4.51 -23.06
CA LEU A 310 -4.53 4.32 -21.68
C LEU A 310 -5.45 5.03 -20.67
N LEU A 311 -5.89 6.25 -20.97
CA LEU A 311 -6.84 6.97 -20.12
C LEU A 311 -8.20 6.25 -20.03
N PHE A 312 -8.68 5.69 -21.13
CA PHE A 312 -9.89 4.86 -21.12
C PHE A 312 -9.71 3.58 -20.30
N PHE A 313 -8.57 2.90 -20.40
CA PHE A 313 -8.26 1.73 -19.55
C PHE A 313 -8.32 2.09 -18.06
N TYR A 314 -7.72 3.22 -17.66
CA TYR A 314 -7.79 3.69 -16.27
C TYR A 314 -9.22 4.00 -15.83
N THR A 315 -10.00 4.64 -16.69
CA THR A 315 -11.40 4.96 -16.41
C THR A 315 -12.23 3.69 -16.24
N VAL A 316 -12.02 2.67 -17.06
CA VAL A 316 -12.70 1.37 -16.95
C VAL A 316 -12.32 0.63 -15.66
N ILE A 317 -11.05 0.66 -15.26
CA ILE A 317 -10.60 0.09 -13.98
C ILE A 317 -11.26 0.85 -12.81
N ALA A 318 -11.27 2.18 -12.87
CA ALA A 318 -11.86 3.03 -11.83
C ALA A 318 -13.36 2.81 -11.67
N THR A 319 -14.12 2.74 -12.77
CA THR A 319 -15.56 2.45 -12.72
C THR A 319 -15.84 1.03 -12.24
N SER A 320 -15.01 0.06 -12.62
CA SER A 320 -15.13 -1.33 -12.12
C SER A 320 -14.97 -1.41 -10.60
N LEU A 321 -14.01 -0.65 -10.05
CA LEU A 321 -13.79 -0.56 -8.60
C LEU A 321 -14.90 0.22 -7.88
N LEU A 322 -15.53 1.19 -8.55
CA LEU A 322 -16.63 1.97 -8.00
C LEU A 322 -17.92 1.14 -7.81
N VAL A 323 -18.15 0.16 -8.68
CA VAL A 323 -19.36 -0.69 -8.65
C VAL A 323 -19.29 -1.79 -7.57
N LEU A 324 -18.12 -2.06 -6.99
CA LEU A 324 -17.98 -3.10 -5.97
C LEU A 324 -18.84 -2.80 -4.72
N PRO A 325 -19.49 -3.83 -4.15
CA PRO A 325 -20.39 -3.65 -3.01
C PRO A 325 -19.64 -3.17 -1.75
N TYR A 326 -20.31 -2.31 -0.99
CA TYR A 326 -19.82 -1.80 0.29
C TYR A 326 -19.86 -2.90 1.36
N LYS A 327 -18.81 -3.00 2.19
CA LYS A 327 -18.78 -3.87 3.38
C LYS A 327 -18.94 -3.04 4.66
N THR A 328 -20.14 -2.98 5.22
CA THR A 328 -20.39 -2.52 6.61
C THR A 328 -20.23 -3.70 7.56
N ASP A 329 -19.35 -3.59 8.56
CA ASP A 329 -19.31 -4.51 9.70
C ASP A 329 -20.31 -4.02 10.76
N ASN A 330 -21.43 -4.71 10.97
CA ASN A 330 -21.60 -5.56 12.16
C ASN A 330 -22.51 -6.79 11.94
N ASP A 331 -23.03 -7.02 10.74
CA ASP A 331 -24.01 -8.10 10.49
C ASP A 331 -23.71 -8.96 9.25
N GLY A 332 -22.55 -8.79 8.60
CA GLY A 332 -22.21 -9.55 7.39
C GLY A 332 -23.17 -9.37 6.21
N LYS A 333 -24.10 -8.40 6.30
CA LYS A 333 -25.02 -8.05 5.22
C LYS A 333 -24.30 -7.16 4.21
N TYR A 334 -24.08 -7.70 3.02
CA TYR A 334 -23.77 -6.91 1.84
C TYR A 334 -25.01 -6.07 1.51
N THR A 335 -24.98 -4.78 1.81
CA THR A 335 -25.92 -3.85 1.16
C THR A 335 -25.33 -3.46 -0.17
N THR A 336 -25.64 -4.23 -1.20
CA THR A 336 -25.59 -3.71 -2.56
C THR A 336 -26.57 -2.55 -2.60
N LYS A 337 -26.09 -1.31 -2.73
CA LYS A 337 -27.00 -0.24 -3.12
C LYS A 337 -27.49 -0.62 -4.51
N SER A 338 -28.76 -1.01 -4.59
CA SER A 338 -29.52 -0.91 -5.82
C SER A 338 -29.41 0.55 -6.27
N THR A 339 -28.95 0.75 -7.50
CA THR A 339 -29.17 1.97 -8.27
C THR A 339 -28.28 3.17 -7.92
N ILE A 340 -27.09 3.22 -8.54
CA ILE A 340 -26.71 4.40 -9.34
C ILE A 340 -26.32 3.89 -10.72
N PHE A 341 -27.33 3.46 -11.46
CA PHE A 341 -27.54 3.68 -12.90
C PHE A 341 -29.02 3.49 -13.16
#